data_AF-A0AAQ3RBU0-F1
#
_entry.id   AF-A0AAQ3RBU0-F1
#
_cell.length_a   1.000
_cell.length_b   1.000
_cell.length_c   1.000
_cell.angle_alpha   90.00
_cell.angle_beta   90.00
_cell.angle_gamma   90.00
#
_symmetry.space_group_name_H-M   'P 1'
#
loop_
_entity.id
_entity.type
_entity.pdbx_description
1 polymer ?
#
loop_
_entity_poly.entity_id
_entity_poly.type
_entity_poly.pdbx_seq_one_letter_code
_entity_poly.pdbx_strand_id
1 'polypeptide(L)'
;MASAESNKQAASSLAGEKDVQNIIAQGKRALEYATNRQEIPADFVKAMEKIINRSFPLPQTAATNAAKSDLSTVGLALCNASITFSPILTALDTNKQIAQTNIRTQAALLRVYGFFLRDASRPRSGREKSPQNKMNIFEEAVRTVWRCFASDNLALAQTVLERCAVYVDQDDTTTPIMRLAPTSGTSPLPVIQKNKLQYNLLRIAAGSRQENDACEDFFYSKLDQHVLTRCPELAKQAATVFYEVANRHYRIQNWKTSKTWSERAIDALNVRDSLVPSSFFDQKLRIRITRLLVLTMLSFDDEKQRLLASSLVTSLDHECGVGNCMLILKLRFEVCVARKPVDLDEFQGLLDQVTVATNVSDHTFVMYFCSLKLEE
;
A
#
# COMPACT_ATOMS: atom_id res chain seq x y z
N MET A 1 -34.97 -43.16 8.15
CA MET A 1 -34.25 -42.12 7.38
C MET A 1 -33.86 -40.91 8.24
N ALA A 2 -34.76 -40.33 9.06
CA ALA A 2 -34.44 -39.19 9.94
C ALA A 2 -33.26 -39.40 10.94
N SER A 3 -33.06 -40.62 11.46
CA SER A 3 -31.94 -40.93 12.38
C SER A 3 -30.57 -40.97 11.66
N ALA A 4 -30.54 -41.32 10.38
CA ALA A 4 -29.29 -41.35 9.59
C ALA A 4 -28.84 -39.94 9.17
N GLU A 5 -29.78 -39.05 8.88
CA GLU A 5 -29.49 -37.63 8.58
C GLU A 5 -29.03 -36.87 9.83
N SER A 6 -29.65 -37.13 10.99
CA SER A 6 -29.23 -36.55 12.27
C SER A 6 -27.81 -36.96 12.67
N ASN A 7 -27.44 -38.23 12.51
CA ASN A 7 -26.08 -38.73 12.78
C ASN A 7 -25.02 -38.17 11.81
N LYS A 8 -25.38 -37.98 10.53
CA LYS A 8 -24.49 -37.39 9.52
C LYS A 8 -24.22 -35.91 9.80
N GLN A 9 -25.23 -35.19 10.29
CA GLN A 9 -25.13 -33.77 10.64
C GLN A 9 -24.31 -33.56 11.93
N ALA A 10 -24.46 -34.43 12.93
CA ALA A 10 -23.64 -34.40 14.15
C ALA A 10 -22.15 -34.71 13.86
N ALA A 11 -21.86 -35.72 13.05
CA ALA A 11 -20.49 -36.06 12.65
C ALA A 11 -19.82 -34.93 11.86
N SER A 12 -20.57 -34.25 10.98
CA SER A 12 -20.07 -33.08 10.23
C SER A 12 -19.79 -31.87 11.14
N SER A 13 -20.56 -31.68 12.21
CA SER A 13 -20.33 -30.60 13.18
C SER A 13 -19.08 -30.83 14.03
N LEU A 14 -18.86 -32.08 14.47
CA LEU A 14 -17.68 -32.49 15.25
C LEU A 14 -16.38 -32.39 14.45
N ALA A 15 -16.43 -32.71 13.15
CA ALA A 15 -15.28 -32.54 12.26
C ALA A 15 -14.90 -31.06 12.10
N GLY A 16 -15.89 -30.18 11.88
CA GLY A 16 -15.66 -28.74 11.78
C GLY A 16 -15.07 -28.12 13.05
N GLU A 17 -15.48 -28.59 14.23
CA GLU A 17 -14.94 -28.09 15.50
C GLU A 17 -13.47 -28.49 15.69
N LYS A 18 -13.10 -29.74 15.35
CA LYS A 18 -11.70 -30.19 15.38
C LYS A 18 -10.81 -29.38 14.43
N ASP A 19 -11.32 -29.05 13.25
CA ASP A 19 -10.61 -28.23 12.28
C ASP A 19 -10.36 -26.80 12.80
N VAL A 20 -11.38 -26.18 13.42
CA VAL A 20 -11.25 -24.86 14.05
C VAL A 20 -10.23 -24.89 15.18
N GLN A 21 -10.25 -25.92 16.03
CA GLN A 21 -9.28 -26.06 17.12
C GLN A 21 -7.85 -26.25 16.60
N ASN A 22 -7.66 -27.02 15.52
CA ASN A 22 -6.36 -27.14 14.87
C ASN A 22 -5.88 -25.78 14.34
N ILE A 23 -6.74 -25.00 13.67
CA ILE A 23 -6.41 -23.66 13.17
C ILE A 23 -5.99 -22.72 14.29
N ILE A 24 -6.69 -22.74 15.43
CA ILE A 24 -6.33 -21.97 16.63
C ILE A 24 -4.98 -22.42 17.18
N ALA A 25 -4.73 -23.73 17.28
CA ALA A 25 -3.47 -24.28 17.76
C ALA A 25 -2.28 -23.87 16.88
N GLN A 26 -2.45 -23.90 15.54
CA GLN A 26 -1.44 -23.37 14.61
C GLN A 26 -1.21 -21.87 14.83
N GLY A 27 -2.27 -21.09 15.08
CA GLY A 27 -2.15 -19.67 15.40
C GLY A 27 -1.37 -19.40 16.70
N LYS A 28 -1.62 -20.18 17.75
CA LYS A 28 -0.86 -20.10 19.02
C LYS A 28 0.61 -20.43 18.82
N ARG A 29 0.92 -21.49 18.07
CA ARG A 29 2.30 -21.86 17.71
C ARG A 29 3.01 -20.79 16.86
N ALA A 30 2.31 -20.18 15.91
CA ALA A 30 2.84 -19.07 15.13
C ALA A 30 3.15 -17.85 16.01
N LEU A 31 2.30 -17.58 17.01
CA LEU A 31 2.50 -16.51 17.97
C LEU A 31 3.70 -16.76 18.88
N GLU A 32 3.94 -18.02 19.28
CA GLU A 32 5.14 -18.41 20.05
C GLU A 32 6.42 -18.11 19.26
N TYR A 33 6.50 -18.51 17.98
CA TYR A 33 7.64 -18.15 17.13
C TYR A 33 7.85 -16.63 17.06
N ALA A 34 6.77 -15.88 16.84
CA ALA A 34 6.84 -14.42 16.73
C ALA A 34 7.27 -13.75 18.05
N THR A 35 6.76 -14.22 19.18
CA THR A 35 7.04 -13.66 20.51
C THR A 35 8.45 -14.01 20.97
N ASN A 36 8.87 -15.25 20.73
CA ASN A 36 10.22 -15.74 21.03
C ASN A 36 11.27 -15.27 20.01
N ARG A 37 10.85 -14.52 18.99
CA ARG A 37 11.72 -13.96 17.93
C ARG A 37 12.53 -15.04 17.22
N GLN A 38 11.88 -16.15 16.95
CA GLN A 38 12.46 -17.27 16.24
C GLN A 38 12.08 -17.21 14.77
N GLU A 39 12.99 -17.65 13.89
CA GLU A 39 12.65 -17.88 12.49
C GLU A 39 11.56 -18.94 12.38
N ILE A 40 10.57 -18.68 11.53
CA ILE A 40 9.48 -19.62 11.33
C ILE A 40 9.94 -20.70 10.35
N PRO A 41 9.87 -22.00 10.71
CA PRO A 41 10.28 -23.08 9.82
C PRO A 41 9.52 -23.05 8.47
N ALA A 42 10.23 -23.26 7.36
CA ALA A 42 9.64 -23.18 6.01
C ALA A 42 8.45 -24.11 5.78
N ASP A 43 8.45 -25.31 6.37
CA ASP A 43 7.32 -26.25 6.27
C ASP A 43 6.08 -25.73 7.02
N PHE A 44 6.30 -25.00 8.12
CA PHE A 44 5.23 -24.37 8.88
C PHE A 44 4.65 -23.17 8.13
N VAL A 45 5.50 -22.37 7.45
CA VAL A 45 5.06 -21.30 6.53
C VAL A 45 4.12 -21.86 5.46
N LYS A 46 4.55 -22.93 4.75
CA LYS A 46 3.71 -23.59 3.73
C LYS A 46 2.40 -24.13 4.29
N ALA A 47 2.43 -24.67 5.52
CA ALA A 47 1.22 -25.16 6.18
C ALA A 47 0.23 -24.02 6.47
N MET A 48 0.72 -22.86 6.94
CA MET A 48 -0.12 -21.67 7.18
C MET A 48 -0.73 -21.14 5.88
N GLU A 49 0.05 -21.02 4.81
CA GLU A 49 -0.44 -20.62 3.49
C GLU A 49 -1.54 -21.57 2.98
N LYS A 50 -1.35 -22.88 3.16
CA LYS A 50 -2.35 -23.88 2.81
C LYS A 50 -3.64 -23.70 3.60
N ILE A 51 -3.57 -23.37 4.89
CA ILE A 51 -4.76 -23.09 5.72
C ILE A 51 -5.46 -21.81 5.22
N ILE A 52 -4.71 -20.75 4.95
CA ILE A 52 -5.26 -19.49 4.41
C ILE A 52 -6.06 -19.74 3.14
N ASN A 53 -5.47 -20.49 2.20
CA ASN A 53 -6.06 -20.70 0.88
C ASN A 53 -7.19 -21.75 0.85
N ARG A 54 -7.22 -22.71 1.78
CA ARG A 54 -8.18 -23.83 1.75
C ARG A 54 -9.26 -23.78 2.82
N SER A 55 -8.98 -23.16 3.97
CA SER A 55 -9.84 -23.24 5.14
C SER A 55 -10.63 -21.95 5.39
N PHE A 56 -10.16 -20.81 4.89
CA PHE A 56 -10.89 -19.55 5.03
C PHE A 56 -11.71 -19.21 3.78
N PRO A 57 -12.90 -18.59 3.95
CA PRO A 57 -13.54 -18.27 5.23
C PRO A 57 -14.13 -19.50 5.94
N LEU A 58 -13.98 -19.56 7.27
CA LEU A 58 -14.46 -20.71 8.06
C LEU A 58 -16.01 -20.82 8.07
N PRO A 59 -16.55 -22.05 8.06
CA PRO A 59 -18.00 -22.28 8.22
C PRO A 59 -18.50 -21.76 9.58
N GLN A 60 -19.62 -21.04 9.60
CA GLN A 60 -20.13 -20.36 10.80
C GLN A 60 -20.60 -21.30 11.92
N THR A 61 -21.07 -22.50 11.53
CA THR A 61 -21.60 -23.51 12.45
C THR A 61 -20.51 -24.34 13.11
N ALA A 62 -19.24 -24.18 12.69
CA ALA A 62 -18.15 -25.02 13.15
C ALA A 62 -17.52 -24.57 14.48
N ALA A 63 -17.77 -23.33 14.94
CA ALA A 63 -17.06 -22.75 16.09
C ALA A 63 -17.98 -22.46 17.28
N THR A 64 -17.63 -23.01 18.44
CA THR A 64 -18.21 -22.65 19.75
C THR A 64 -17.88 -21.21 20.14
N ASN A 65 -18.61 -20.63 21.11
CA ASN A 65 -18.33 -19.26 21.58
C ASN A 65 -16.92 -19.13 22.19
N ALA A 66 -16.43 -20.17 22.86
CA ALA A 66 -15.06 -20.22 23.36
C ALA A 66 -14.04 -20.20 22.20
N ALA A 67 -14.26 -21.01 21.15
CA ALA A 67 -13.42 -20.98 19.95
C ALA A 67 -13.42 -19.62 19.24
N LYS A 68 -14.57 -18.92 19.19
CA LYS A 68 -14.64 -17.55 18.63
C LYS A 68 -13.84 -16.55 19.46
N SER A 69 -13.89 -16.64 20.79
CA SER A 69 -13.07 -15.80 21.67
C SER A 69 -11.57 -16.03 21.43
N ASP A 70 -11.16 -17.29 21.35
CA ASP A 70 -9.77 -17.68 21.06
C ASP A 70 -9.31 -17.19 19.68
N LEU A 71 -10.13 -17.37 18.64
CA LEU A 71 -9.86 -16.86 17.28
C LEU A 71 -9.61 -15.34 17.29
N SER A 72 -10.46 -14.59 18.01
CA SER A 72 -10.33 -13.14 18.12
C SER A 72 -9.02 -12.74 18.84
N THR A 73 -8.75 -13.40 19.96
CA THR A 73 -7.61 -13.09 20.83
C THR A 73 -6.27 -13.43 20.17
N VAL A 74 -6.14 -14.66 19.65
CA VAL A 74 -4.94 -15.11 18.93
C VAL A 74 -4.74 -14.29 17.66
N GLY A 75 -5.82 -14.02 16.92
CA GLY A 75 -5.75 -13.23 15.70
C GLY A 75 -5.27 -11.80 15.95
N LEU A 76 -5.76 -11.13 16.99
CA LEU A 76 -5.27 -9.80 17.38
C LEU A 76 -3.80 -9.83 17.81
N ALA A 77 -3.41 -10.82 18.62
CA ALA A 77 -2.03 -10.98 19.05
C ALA A 77 -1.08 -11.17 17.87
N LEU A 78 -1.46 -11.99 16.87
CA LEU A 78 -0.67 -12.18 15.65
C LEU A 78 -0.57 -10.92 14.79
N CYS A 79 -1.68 -10.19 14.60
CA CYS A 79 -1.67 -8.91 13.89
C CYS A 79 -0.70 -7.92 14.55
N ASN A 80 -0.66 -7.87 15.88
CA ASN A 80 0.25 -7.00 16.63
C ASN A 80 1.71 -7.50 16.55
N ALA A 81 1.94 -8.79 16.74
CA ALA A 81 3.27 -9.40 16.65
C ALA A 81 3.89 -9.22 15.26
N SER A 82 3.10 -9.24 14.19
CA SER A 82 3.59 -9.00 12.81
C SER A 82 4.27 -7.64 12.61
N ILE A 83 3.92 -6.65 13.43
CA ILE A 83 4.48 -5.29 13.35
C ILE A 83 5.89 -5.30 13.95
N THR A 84 6.06 -5.93 15.11
CA THR A 84 7.33 -5.99 15.85
C THR A 84 8.29 -7.04 15.31
N PHE A 85 7.78 -8.07 14.63
CA PHE A 85 8.59 -9.18 14.10
C PHE A 85 9.61 -8.73 13.05
N SER A 86 9.23 -7.86 12.12
CA SER A 86 10.10 -7.49 10.99
C SER A 86 11.30 -6.62 11.37
N PRO A 87 11.17 -5.49 12.09
CA PRO A 87 12.31 -4.60 12.36
C PRO A 87 13.38 -5.24 13.26
N ILE A 88 12.96 -6.11 14.18
CA ILE A 88 13.84 -6.70 15.20
C ILE A 88 14.69 -7.83 14.61
N LEU A 89 14.11 -8.70 13.78
CA LEU A 89 14.88 -9.75 13.11
C LEU A 89 15.81 -9.18 12.05
N THR A 90 15.41 -8.10 11.35
CA THR A 90 16.31 -7.40 10.43
C THR A 90 17.48 -6.70 11.11
N ALA A 91 17.40 -6.42 12.42
CA ALA A 91 18.50 -5.84 13.19
C ALA A 91 19.50 -6.91 13.70
N LEU A 92 19.06 -8.16 13.81
CA LEU A 92 19.89 -9.28 14.26
C LEU A 92 20.64 -9.95 13.09
N ASP A 93 20.14 -9.80 11.87
CA ASP A 93 20.72 -10.44 10.69
C ASP A 93 21.58 -9.47 9.87
N THR A 94 22.90 -9.55 10.06
CA THR A 94 23.90 -8.77 9.29
C THR A 94 24.17 -9.35 7.90
N ASN A 95 23.60 -10.52 7.58
CA ASN A 95 23.82 -11.21 6.31
C ASN A 95 22.65 -11.07 5.34
N LYS A 96 22.90 -10.27 4.29
CA LYS A 96 22.27 -10.28 2.94
C LYS A 96 20.76 -10.01 2.84
N GLN A 97 20.43 -9.27 1.77
CA GLN A 97 19.11 -8.86 1.31
C GLN A 97 18.05 -10.00 1.25
N ILE A 98 18.48 -11.26 1.07
CA ILE A 98 17.58 -12.43 0.98
C ILE A 98 16.93 -12.76 2.33
N ALA A 99 17.67 -12.70 3.44
CA ALA A 99 17.12 -12.97 4.78
C ALA A 99 16.07 -11.91 5.16
N GLN A 100 16.31 -10.65 4.80
CA GLN A 100 15.37 -9.55 5.02
C GLN A 100 14.06 -9.73 4.25
N THR A 101 14.11 -10.24 3.02
CA THR A 101 12.91 -10.54 2.23
C THR A 101 12.10 -11.64 2.89
N ASN A 102 12.73 -12.74 3.33
CA ASN A 102 12.04 -13.85 4.01
C ASN A 102 11.32 -13.40 5.30
N ILE A 103 11.99 -12.61 6.14
CA ILE A 103 11.40 -12.05 7.37
C ILE A 103 10.17 -11.18 7.07
N ARG A 104 10.23 -10.33 6.03
CA ARG A 104 9.10 -9.48 5.63
C ARG A 104 7.92 -10.32 5.14
N THR A 105 8.18 -11.35 4.36
CA THR A 105 7.16 -12.29 3.87
C THR A 105 6.52 -13.05 5.03
N GLN A 106 7.30 -13.54 5.98
CA GLN A 106 6.80 -14.20 7.20
C GLN A 106 5.94 -13.24 8.03
N ALA A 107 6.37 -11.99 8.22
CA ALA A 107 5.59 -10.99 8.93
C ALA A 107 4.24 -10.71 8.24
N ALA A 108 4.22 -10.62 6.91
CA ALA A 108 2.98 -10.46 6.16
C ALA A 108 2.06 -11.69 6.32
N LEU A 109 2.61 -12.90 6.23
CA LEU A 109 1.87 -14.15 6.43
C LEU A 109 1.23 -14.23 7.83
N LEU A 110 1.99 -13.92 8.89
CA LEU A 110 1.46 -13.85 10.27
C LEU A 110 0.30 -12.86 10.36
N ARG A 111 0.42 -11.70 9.71
CA ARG A 111 -0.62 -10.68 9.71
C ARG A 111 -1.88 -11.14 8.98
N VAL A 112 -1.72 -11.78 7.83
CA VAL A 112 -2.82 -12.35 7.03
C VAL A 112 -3.54 -13.44 7.80
N TYR A 113 -2.78 -14.37 8.41
CA TYR A 113 -3.35 -15.40 9.26
C TYR A 113 -4.12 -14.81 10.45
N GLY A 114 -3.51 -13.86 11.16
CA GLY A 114 -4.15 -13.15 12.27
C GLY A 114 -5.44 -12.43 11.86
N PHE A 115 -5.43 -11.76 10.70
CA PHE A 115 -6.62 -11.15 10.11
C PHE A 115 -7.73 -12.17 9.87
N PHE A 116 -7.43 -13.32 9.24
CA PHE A 116 -8.42 -14.34 8.95
C PHE A 116 -9.00 -15.01 10.21
N LEU A 117 -8.21 -15.19 11.27
CA LEU A 117 -8.73 -15.63 12.57
C LEU A 117 -9.73 -14.61 13.15
N ARG A 118 -9.40 -13.32 13.13
CA ARG A 118 -10.31 -12.24 13.60
C ARG A 118 -11.56 -12.12 12.73
N ASP A 119 -11.42 -12.34 11.45
CA ASP A 119 -12.53 -12.32 10.50
C ASP A 119 -13.48 -13.52 10.73
N ALA A 120 -12.94 -14.67 11.16
CA ALA A 120 -13.71 -15.86 11.50
C ALA A 120 -14.36 -15.82 12.90
N SER A 121 -13.82 -15.05 13.84
CA SER A 121 -14.41 -14.91 15.19
C SER A 121 -15.75 -14.16 15.21
N ARG A 122 -16.14 -13.54 14.09
CA ARG A 122 -17.28 -12.63 14.02
C ARG A 122 -18.62 -13.37 14.03
N PRO A 123 -19.60 -12.90 14.82
CA PRO A 123 -20.97 -13.33 14.65
C PRO A 123 -21.54 -12.75 13.35
N ARG A 124 -21.93 -13.62 12.40
CA ARG A 124 -22.55 -13.21 11.12
C ARG A 124 -24.09 -13.14 11.20
N SER A 125 -24.71 -13.83 12.15
CA SER A 125 -26.16 -13.83 12.43
C SER A 125 -26.45 -13.42 13.89
N GLY A 126 -27.34 -12.44 14.09
CA GLY A 126 -27.82 -12.01 15.42
C GLY A 126 -27.84 -10.49 15.65
N ARG A 127 -28.55 -10.06 16.69
CA ARG A 127 -28.70 -8.66 17.19
C ARG A 127 -27.37 -7.97 17.56
N GLU A 128 -26.26 -8.72 17.60
CA GLU A 128 -24.91 -8.23 17.92
C GLU A 128 -24.05 -7.89 16.69
N LYS A 129 -24.68 -7.49 15.57
CA LYS A 129 -23.95 -6.83 14.47
C LYS A 129 -23.54 -5.44 14.92
N SER A 130 -22.54 -5.30 15.80
CA SER A 130 -22.02 -3.97 16.09
C SER A 130 -21.35 -3.44 14.81
N PRO A 131 -21.84 -2.33 14.23
CA PRO A 131 -21.23 -1.74 13.04
C PRO A 131 -19.77 -1.34 13.30
N GLN A 132 -19.44 -1.04 14.57
CA GLN A 132 -18.08 -0.75 15.00
C GLN A 132 -17.14 -1.94 14.83
N ASN A 133 -17.57 -3.15 15.20
CA ASN A 133 -16.73 -4.33 14.97
C ASN A 133 -16.48 -4.49 13.47
N LYS A 134 -17.52 -4.36 12.63
CA LYS A 134 -17.43 -4.36 11.14
C LYS A 134 -16.34 -3.44 10.64
N MET A 135 -16.40 -2.17 11.03
CA MET A 135 -15.42 -1.15 10.69
C MET A 135 -13.99 -1.55 11.11
N ASN A 136 -13.81 -1.99 12.35
CA ASN A 136 -12.49 -2.32 12.89
C ASN A 136 -11.79 -3.46 12.13
N ILE A 137 -12.55 -4.47 11.70
CA ILE A 137 -11.97 -5.60 10.94
C ILE A 137 -11.73 -5.21 9.48
N PHE A 138 -12.58 -4.37 8.88
CA PHE A 138 -12.29 -3.86 7.55
C PHE A 138 -11.02 -3.00 7.55
N GLU A 139 -10.86 -2.14 8.56
CA GLU A 139 -9.64 -1.36 8.74
C GLU A 139 -8.41 -2.27 8.93
N GLU A 140 -8.55 -3.35 9.72
CA GLU A 140 -7.49 -4.35 9.87
C GLU A 140 -7.14 -5.04 8.55
N ALA A 141 -8.14 -5.37 7.74
CA ALA A 141 -7.95 -5.96 6.41
C ALA A 141 -7.13 -5.02 5.52
N VAL A 142 -7.51 -3.73 5.46
CA VAL A 142 -6.79 -2.70 4.69
C VAL A 142 -5.32 -2.60 5.14
N ARG A 143 -5.06 -2.54 6.45
CA ARG A 143 -3.68 -2.53 6.97
C ARG A 143 -2.91 -3.80 6.61
N THR A 144 -3.60 -4.94 6.57
CA THR A 144 -3.02 -6.23 6.21
C THR A 144 -2.59 -6.27 4.75
N VAL A 145 -3.40 -5.74 3.83
CA VAL A 145 -3.02 -5.62 2.40
C VAL A 145 -1.78 -4.74 2.24
N TRP A 146 -1.73 -3.58 2.90
CA TRP A 146 -0.55 -2.70 2.87
C TRP A 146 0.73 -3.41 3.32
N ARG A 147 0.63 -4.26 4.34
CA ARG A 147 1.77 -5.06 4.80
C ARG A 147 2.21 -6.09 3.76
N CYS A 148 1.27 -6.73 3.08
CA CYS A 148 1.57 -7.67 2.00
C CYS A 148 2.29 -6.97 0.83
N PHE A 149 1.84 -5.77 0.46
CA PHE A 149 2.51 -4.94 -0.55
C PHE A 149 3.93 -4.51 -0.15
N ALA A 150 4.16 -4.21 1.13
CA ALA A 150 5.50 -3.89 1.64
C ALA A 150 6.44 -5.11 1.65
N SER A 151 5.91 -6.32 1.69
CA SER A 151 6.66 -7.59 1.58
C SER A 151 6.70 -8.16 0.16
N ASP A 152 6.16 -7.44 -0.82
CA ASP A 152 5.99 -7.87 -2.21
C ASP A 152 5.28 -9.22 -2.40
N ASN A 153 4.37 -9.56 -1.48
CA ASN A 153 3.56 -10.78 -1.57
C ASN A 153 2.17 -10.45 -2.13
N LEU A 154 2.09 -10.38 -3.46
CA LEU A 154 0.86 -10.05 -4.18
C LEU A 154 -0.25 -11.10 -4.00
N ALA A 155 0.11 -12.39 -3.93
CA ALA A 155 -0.85 -13.47 -3.77
C ALA A 155 -1.63 -13.35 -2.45
N LEU A 156 -0.93 -13.15 -1.33
CA LEU A 156 -1.57 -12.92 -0.03
C LEU A 156 -2.39 -11.61 -0.02
N ALA A 157 -1.88 -10.56 -0.68
CA ALA A 157 -2.62 -9.30 -0.81
C ALA A 157 -3.95 -9.50 -1.54
N GLN A 158 -3.97 -10.28 -2.62
CA GLN A 158 -5.19 -10.63 -3.37
C GLN A 158 -6.18 -11.38 -2.48
N THR A 159 -5.75 -12.41 -1.73
CA THR A 159 -6.63 -13.18 -0.83
C THR A 159 -7.34 -12.26 0.17
N VAL A 160 -6.61 -11.30 0.76
CA VAL A 160 -7.19 -10.33 1.70
C VAL A 160 -8.09 -9.32 0.98
N LEU A 161 -7.72 -8.85 -0.22
CA LEU A 161 -8.55 -7.93 -1.02
C LEU A 161 -9.88 -8.55 -1.45
N GLU A 162 -9.90 -9.82 -1.83
CA GLU A 162 -11.14 -10.56 -2.10
C GLU A 162 -12.02 -10.61 -0.85
N ARG A 163 -11.41 -10.78 0.33
CA ARG A 163 -12.16 -10.70 1.59
C ARG A 163 -12.67 -9.29 1.87
N CYS A 164 -11.90 -8.25 1.53
CA CYS A 164 -12.31 -6.86 1.68
C CYS A 164 -13.56 -6.52 0.85
N ALA A 165 -13.72 -7.10 -0.33
CA ALA A 165 -14.88 -6.84 -1.19
C ALA A 165 -16.22 -7.12 -0.48
N VAL A 166 -16.26 -8.16 0.36
CA VAL A 166 -17.42 -8.50 1.20
C VAL A 166 -17.83 -7.36 2.13
N TYR A 167 -16.89 -6.51 2.57
CA TYR A 167 -17.17 -5.35 3.42
C TYR A 167 -17.65 -4.13 2.64
N VAL A 168 -17.28 -4.04 1.37
CA VAL A 168 -17.66 -2.93 0.49
C VAL A 168 -19.09 -3.14 -0.03
N ASP A 169 -19.43 -4.37 -0.44
CA ASP A 169 -20.71 -4.71 -1.08
C ASP A 169 -21.89 -4.78 -0.08
N GLN A 170 -21.63 -5.01 1.20
CA GLN A 170 -22.67 -5.18 2.23
C GLN A 170 -23.32 -3.87 2.71
N ASP A 171 -22.89 -2.74 2.16
CA ASP A 171 -23.08 -1.43 2.79
C ASP A 171 -23.92 -0.45 1.93
N ASP A 172 -24.44 -0.92 0.79
CA ASP A 172 -25.31 -0.11 -0.08
C ASP A 172 -26.78 -0.08 0.40
N THR A 173 -27.18 -0.89 1.38
CA THR A 173 -28.60 -1.04 1.76
C THR A 173 -28.99 -0.72 3.19
N THR A 174 -28.09 -0.42 4.14
CA THR A 174 -28.56 -0.24 5.53
C THR A 174 -27.59 0.51 6.44
N THR A 175 -27.74 1.83 6.53
CA THR A 175 -27.95 2.53 7.81
C THR A 175 -28.05 4.05 7.57
N PRO A 176 -29.23 4.66 7.71
CA PRO A 176 -29.30 6.09 7.93
C PRO A 176 -28.85 6.33 9.37
N ILE A 177 -27.55 6.44 9.62
CA ILE A 177 -27.09 6.92 10.92
C ILE A 177 -27.29 8.42 10.92
N MET A 178 -28.50 8.81 11.33
CA MET A 178 -28.78 10.10 11.94
C MET A 178 -27.75 10.31 13.07
N ARG A 179 -26.66 11.03 12.79
CA ARG A 179 -25.79 11.61 13.80
C ARG A 179 -26.09 13.09 13.84
N LEU A 180 -26.71 13.50 14.95
CA LEU A 180 -26.87 14.89 15.37
C LEU A 180 -25.58 15.65 15.03
N ALA A 181 -25.75 16.73 14.26
CA ALA A 181 -24.66 17.58 13.84
C ALA A 181 -23.86 18.08 15.05
N PRO A 182 -22.52 18.03 15.03
CA PRO A 182 -21.77 19.00 15.80
C PRO A 182 -21.88 20.33 15.04
N THR A 183 -22.44 21.32 15.71
CA THR A 183 -22.34 22.74 15.38
C THR A 183 -20.86 23.14 15.43
N SER A 184 -20.10 22.81 14.39
CA SER A 184 -18.77 23.35 14.07
C SER A 184 -18.20 22.67 12.82
N GLY A 185 -18.21 23.40 11.69
CA GLY A 185 -17.24 23.39 10.59
C GLY A 185 -16.85 22.11 9.82
N THR A 186 -16.66 20.94 10.45
CA THR A 186 -16.17 19.74 9.76
C THR A 186 -16.70 18.48 10.42
N SER A 187 -17.80 17.91 9.92
CA SER A 187 -18.28 16.60 10.39
C SER A 187 -17.24 15.52 10.11
N PRO A 188 -16.81 14.70 11.10
CA PRO A 188 -15.81 13.66 10.88
C PRO A 188 -16.28 12.68 9.81
N LEU A 189 -15.42 12.44 8.82
CA LEU A 189 -15.74 11.54 7.72
C LEU A 189 -16.08 10.14 8.27
N PRO A 190 -17.19 9.50 7.84
CA PRO A 190 -17.51 8.14 8.24
C PRO A 190 -16.33 7.20 7.99
N VAL A 191 -15.90 6.47 9.03
CA VAL A 191 -14.77 5.51 8.97
C VAL A 191 -14.93 4.51 7.81
N ILE A 192 -16.17 4.13 7.48
CA ILE A 192 -16.43 3.24 6.36
C ILE A 192 -16.09 3.87 5.02
N GLN A 193 -16.43 5.15 4.78
CA GLN A 193 -16.09 5.84 3.53
C GLN A 193 -14.57 5.93 3.36
N LYS A 194 -13.85 6.24 4.45
CA LYS A 194 -12.39 6.20 4.47
C LYS A 194 -11.86 4.81 4.07
N ASN A 195 -12.35 3.75 4.71
CA ASN A 195 -11.89 2.38 4.43
C ASN A 195 -12.25 1.92 3.00
N LYS A 196 -13.43 2.30 2.48
CA LYS A 196 -13.84 2.05 1.08
C LYS A 196 -12.89 2.72 0.10
N LEU A 197 -12.52 3.98 0.35
CA LEU A 197 -11.54 4.68 -0.48
C LEU A 197 -10.16 4.01 -0.41
N GLN A 198 -9.70 3.64 0.78
CA GLN A 198 -8.44 2.90 0.93
C GLN A 198 -8.45 1.57 0.20
N TYR A 199 -9.57 0.84 0.25
CA TYR A 199 -9.75 -0.37 -0.53
C TYR A 199 -9.61 -0.10 -2.03
N ASN A 200 -10.26 0.94 -2.57
CA ASN A 200 -10.13 1.29 -3.98
C ASN A 200 -8.67 1.63 -4.35
N LEU A 201 -7.97 2.42 -3.52
CA LEU A 201 -6.54 2.71 -3.72
C LEU A 201 -5.67 1.43 -3.72
N LEU A 202 -5.94 0.50 -2.79
CA LEU A 202 -5.25 -0.79 -2.74
C LEU A 202 -5.54 -1.66 -3.98
N ARG A 203 -6.76 -1.60 -4.53
CA ARG A 203 -7.11 -2.30 -5.77
C ARG A 203 -6.41 -1.71 -6.99
N ILE A 204 -6.22 -0.39 -7.06
CA ILE A 204 -5.39 0.26 -8.09
C ILE A 204 -3.95 -0.22 -7.98
N ALA A 205 -3.37 -0.21 -6.78
CA ALA A 205 -2.01 -0.70 -6.55
C ALA A 205 -1.85 -2.18 -6.92
N ALA A 206 -2.84 -3.02 -6.59
CA ALA A 206 -2.87 -4.42 -7.01
C ALA A 206 -2.94 -4.57 -8.54
N GLY A 207 -3.79 -3.78 -9.20
CA GLY A 207 -3.91 -3.76 -10.67
C GLY A 207 -2.58 -3.44 -11.33
N SER A 208 -1.87 -2.43 -10.84
CA SER A 208 -0.52 -2.08 -11.32
C SER A 208 0.48 -3.22 -11.19
N ARG A 209 0.54 -3.87 -10.03
CA ARG A 209 1.45 -5.03 -9.84
C ARG A 209 1.06 -6.26 -10.67
N GLN A 210 -0.19 -6.37 -11.10
CA GLN A 210 -0.70 -7.44 -11.96
C GLN A 210 -0.65 -7.10 -13.44
N GLU A 211 -0.17 -5.92 -13.78
CA GLU A 211 -0.21 -5.39 -15.13
C GLU A 211 -1.61 -5.29 -15.75
N ASN A 212 -2.61 -4.99 -14.93
CA ASN A 212 -4.01 -4.90 -15.32
C ASN A 212 -4.53 -3.46 -15.33
N ASP A 213 -4.33 -2.77 -16.45
CA ASP A 213 -4.71 -1.37 -16.64
C ASP A 213 -6.22 -1.12 -16.47
N ALA A 214 -7.06 -2.06 -16.92
CA ALA A 214 -8.52 -1.95 -16.78
C ALA A 214 -8.95 -1.93 -15.30
N CYS A 215 -8.24 -2.68 -14.44
CA CYS A 215 -8.46 -2.65 -13.00
C CYS A 215 -8.06 -1.29 -12.40
N GLU A 216 -6.92 -0.73 -12.83
CA GLU A 216 -6.45 0.59 -12.38
C GLU A 216 -7.51 1.67 -12.66
N ASP A 217 -7.99 1.75 -13.90
CA ASP A 217 -8.98 2.75 -14.31
C ASP A 217 -10.35 2.55 -13.65
N PHE A 218 -10.81 1.30 -13.55
CA PHE A 218 -12.09 0.98 -12.90
C PHE A 218 -12.13 1.36 -11.42
N PHE A 219 -11.04 1.12 -10.68
CA PHE A 219 -11.00 1.49 -9.26
C PHE A 219 -10.68 2.97 -9.07
N TYR A 220 -9.96 3.61 -10.01
CA TYR A 220 -9.81 5.05 -10.03
C TYR A 220 -11.14 5.77 -10.20
N SER A 221 -12.01 5.31 -11.10
CA SER A 221 -13.33 5.91 -11.31
C SER A 221 -14.27 5.77 -10.10
N LYS A 222 -13.92 4.90 -9.13
CA LYS A 222 -14.64 4.73 -7.86
C LYS A 222 -14.07 5.57 -6.72
N LEU A 223 -13.03 6.36 -6.94
CA LEU A 223 -12.49 7.25 -5.92
C LEU A 223 -13.40 8.45 -5.71
N ASP A 224 -13.82 8.66 -4.47
CA ASP A 224 -14.54 9.85 -4.06
C ASP A 224 -13.54 10.99 -3.81
N GLN A 225 -13.49 11.94 -4.75
CA GLN A 225 -12.60 13.09 -4.67
C GLN A 225 -12.91 13.99 -3.47
N HIS A 226 -14.18 14.10 -3.06
CA HIS A 226 -14.55 14.89 -1.89
C HIS A 226 -14.05 14.24 -0.58
N VAL A 227 -13.95 12.91 -0.54
CA VAL A 227 -13.30 12.22 0.59
C VAL A 227 -11.78 12.48 0.59
N LEU A 228 -11.13 12.42 -0.57
CA LEU A 228 -9.70 12.69 -0.72
C LEU A 228 -9.34 14.11 -0.26
N THR A 229 -10.14 15.11 -0.64
CA THR A 229 -9.90 16.52 -0.26
C THR A 229 -10.10 16.84 1.21
N ARG A 230 -10.62 15.90 2.01
CA ARG A 230 -10.84 16.08 3.44
C ARG A 230 -9.93 15.23 4.32
N CYS A 231 -9.10 14.37 3.73
CA CYS A 231 -8.25 13.47 4.47
C CYS A 231 -6.80 13.48 3.95
N PRO A 232 -5.89 14.22 4.62
CA PRO A 232 -4.51 14.38 4.13
C PRO A 232 -3.76 13.05 4.03
N GLU A 233 -4.03 12.12 4.94
CA GLU A 233 -3.43 10.78 4.92
C GLU A 233 -3.85 9.96 3.68
N LEU A 234 -5.12 10.07 3.26
CA LEU A 234 -5.60 9.39 2.06
C LEU A 234 -5.05 10.04 0.79
N ALA A 235 -4.97 11.36 0.77
CA ALA A 235 -4.38 12.10 -0.34
C ALA A 235 -2.90 11.74 -0.54
N LYS A 236 -2.12 11.63 0.55
CA LYS A 236 -0.74 11.12 0.50
C LYS A 236 -0.65 9.67 0.03
N GLN A 237 -1.54 8.80 0.51
CA GLN A 237 -1.61 7.40 0.05
C GLN A 237 -1.94 7.32 -1.45
N ALA A 238 -2.90 8.13 -1.91
CA ALA A 238 -3.27 8.22 -3.32
C ALA A 238 -2.08 8.68 -4.17
N ALA A 239 -1.37 9.75 -3.77
CA ALA A 239 -0.16 10.20 -4.44
C ALA A 239 0.90 9.11 -4.57
N THR A 240 1.10 8.31 -3.52
CA THR A 240 2.05 7.19 -3.52
C THR A 240 1.62 6.10 -4.51
N VAL A 241 0.34 5.69 -4.50
CA VAL A 241 -0.19 4.67 -5.43
C VAL A 241 -0.13 5.16 -6.87
N PHE A 242 -0.55 6.39 -7.13
CA PHE A 242 -0.55 6.98 -8.47
C PHE A 242 0.87 7.11 -9.03
N TYR A 243 1.83 7.45 -8.19
CA TYR A 243 3.25 7.42 -8.54
C TYR A 243 3.74 6.02 -8.93
N GLU A 244 3.37 4.99 -8.17
CA GLU A 244 3.74 3.60 -8.49
C GLU A 244 3.17 3.16 -9.85
N VAL A 245 1.90 3.49 -10.11
CA VAL A 245 1.23 3.24 -11.41
C VAL A 245 1.94 4.00 -12.53
N ALA A 246 2.19 5.29 -12.35
CA ALA A 246 2.90 6.10 -13.34
C ALA A 246 4.28 5.53 -13.67
N ASN A 247 5.04 5.15 -12.63
CA ASN A 247 6.39 4.63 -12.78
C ASN A 247 6.41 3.28 -13.53
N ARG A 248 5.38 2.44 -13.34
CA ARG A 248 5.20 1.23 -14.15
C ARG A 248 5.00 1.59 -15.62
N HIS A 249 4.03 2.47 -15.91
CA HIS A 249 3.72 2.89 -17.29
C HIS A 249 4.91 3.56 -17.97
N TYR A 250 5.72 4.32 -17.23
CA TYR A 250 6.98 4.86 -17.72
C TYR A 250 7.95 3.72 -18.13
N ARG A 251 8.15 2.70 -17.30
CA ARG A 251 9.08 1.61 -17.63
C ARG A 251 8.72 0.85 -18.89
N ILE A 252 7.43 0.73 -19.20
CA ILE A 252 6.93 0.09 -20.42
C ILE A 252 6.73 1.07 -21.58
N GLN A 253 7.27 2.28 -21.47
CA GLN A 253 7.22 3.34 -22.49
C GLN A 253 5.80 3.83 -22.83
N ASN A 254 4.82 3.58 -21.96
CA ASN A 254 3.49 4.16 -22.08
C ASN A 254 3.48 5.58 -21.49
N TRP A 255 4.14 6.52 -22.18
CA TRP A 255 4.37 7.88 -21.71
C TRP A 255 3.07 8.65 -21.46
N LYS A 256 2.04 8.43 -22.30
CA LYS A 256 0.75 9.08 -22.14
C LYS A 256 0.10 8.72 -20.81
N THR A 257 0.02 7.43 -20.49
CA THR A 257 -0.58 6.97 -19.23
C THR A 257 0.31 7.33 -18.04
N SER A 258 1.64 7.21 -18.16
CA SER A 258 2.60 7.65 -17.13
C SER A 258 2.38 9.13 -16.74
N LYS A 259 2.23 10.00 -17.75
CA LYS A 259 2.02 11.43 -17.55
C LYS A 259 0.73 11.67 -16.78
N THR A 260 -0.39 11.08 -17.22
CA THR A 260 -1.69 11.22 -16.58
C THR A 260 -1.67 10.77 -15.11
N TRP A 261 -1.06 9.62 -14.80
CA TRP A 261 -0.96 9.17 -13.41
C TRP A 261 -0.03 10.01 -12.56
N SER A 262 1.03 10.57 -13.15
CA SER A 262 1.94 11.49 -12.46
C SER A 262 1.25 12.82 -12.13
N GLU A 263 0.44 13.37 -13.05
CA GLU A 263 -0.40 14.56 -12.81
C GLU A 263 -1.40 14.30 -11.66
N ARG A 264 -2.12 13.17 -11.69
CA ARG A 264 -2.99 12.74 -10.59
C ARG A 264 -2.25 12.65 -9.25
N ALA A 265 -0.99 12.20 -9.26
CA ALA A 265 -0.18 12.10 -8.05
C ALA A 265 0.20 13.48 -7.48
N ILE A 266 0.53 14.45 -8.35
CA ILE A 266 0.78 15.84 -7.95
C ILE A 266 -0.49 16.48 -7.39
N ASP A 267 -1.63 16.31 -8.05
CA ASP A 267 -2.92 16.84 -7.58
C ASP A 267 -3.27 16.33 -6.18
N ALA A 268 -3.06 15.03 -5.94
CA ALA A 268 -3.26 14.44 -4.62
C ALA A 268 -2.31 15.03 -3.56
N LEU A 269 -1.06 15.34 -3.90
CA LEU A 269 -0.15 16.03 -2.97
C LEU A 269 -0.56 17.48 -2.71
N ASN A 270 -0.97 18.22 -3.73
CA ASN A 270 -1.44 19.60 -3.59
C ASN A 270 -2.66 19.66 -2.65
N VAL A 271 -3.58 18.70 -2.80
CA VAL A 271 -4.70 18.52 -1.87
C VAL A 271 -4.20 18.31 -0.44
N ARG A 272 -3.26 17.39 -0.22
CA ARG A 272 -2.69 17.13 1.12
C ARG A 272 -2.00 18.37 1.72
N ASP A 273 -1.22 19.08 0.92
CA ASP A 273 -0.46 20.26 1.36
C ASP A 273 -1.35 21.45 1.70
N SER A 274 -2.55 21.56 1.10
CA SER A 274 -3.54 22.56 1.50
C SER A 274 -4.20 22.27 2.85
N LEU A 275 -4.15 21.03 3.33
CA LEU A 275 -4.76 20.61 4.60
C LEU A 275 -3.77 20.64 5.77
N VAL A 276 -2.50 20.31 5.54
CA VAL A 276 -1.48 20.16 6.57
C VAL A 276 -0.11 20.59 6.01
N PRO A 277 0.76 21.24 6.79
CA PRO A 277 2.12 21.58 6.34
C PRO A 277 2.91 20.37 5.84
N SER A 278 3.68 20.52 4.75
CA SER A 278 4.51 19.45 4.17
C SER A 278 5.62 19.02 5.11
N SER A 279 5.71 17.71 5.37
CA SER A 279 6.88 17.14 6.05
C SER A 279 8.02 16.91 5.06
N PHE A 280 9.23 16.72 5.57
CA PHE A 280 10.40 16.34 4.75
C PHE A 280 10.15 15.09 3.88
N PHE A 281 9.39 14.11 4.37
CA PHE A 281 9.04 12.92 3.59
C PHE A 281 8.06 13.24 2.46
N ASP A 282 7.17 14.21 2.66
CA ASP A 282 6.22 14.64 1.65
C ASP A 282 6.93 15.41 0.53
N GLN A 283 7.91 16.25 0.87
CA GLN A 283 8.80 16.91 -0.09
C GLN A 283 9.59 15.90 -0.92
N LYS A 284 10.13 14.84 -0.30
CA LYS A 284 10.79 13.74 -1.04
C LYS A 284 9.86 13.05 -2.01
N LEU A 285 8.61 12.79 -1.62
CA LEU A 285 7.61 12.19 -2.50
C LEU A 285 7.29 13.12 -3.67
N ARG A 286 7.10 14.42 -3.40
CA ARG A 286 6.90 15.47 -4.41
C ARG A 286 8.03 15.48 -5.45
N ILE A 287 9.29 15.55 -5.00
CA ILE A 287 10.47 15.52 -5.90
C ILE A 287 10.45 14.26 -6.78
N ARG A 288 10.14 13.08 -6.22
CA ARG A 288 10.10 11.83 -6.99
C ARG A 288 9.01 11.82 -8.05
N ILE A 289 7.82 12.33 -7.72
CA ILE A 289 6.70 12.43 -8.66
C ILE A 289 7.00 13.44 -9.76
N THR A 290 7.43 14.65 -9.39
CA THR A 290 7.78 15.70 -10.35
C THR A 290 8.91 15.25 -11.27
N ARG A 291 9.91 14.55 -10.74
CA ARG A 291 10.98 13.96 -11.56
C ARG A 291 10.44 13.02 -12.62
N LEU A 292 9.57 12.10 -12.22
CA LEU A 292 8.96 11.14 -13.15
C LEU A 292 8.13 11.85 -14.22
N LEU A 293 7.36 12.88 -13.83
CA LEU A 293 6.57 13.67 -14.76
C LEU A 293 7.47 14.39 -15.79
N VAL A 294 8.54 15.04 -15.33
CA VAL A 294 9.53 15.70 -16.18
C VAL A 294 10.15 14.71 -17.16
N LEU A 295 10.67 13.58 -16.68
CA LEU A 295 11.23 12.54 -17.55
C LEU A 295 10.21 12.03 -18.57
N THR A 296 8.96 11.85 -18.15
CA THR A 296 7.88 11.43 -19.06
C THR A 296 7.62 12.51 -20.12
N MET A 297 7.61 13.80 -19.73
CA MET A 297 7.43 14.93 -20.65
C MET A 297 8.57 15.03 -21.67
N LEU A 298 9.82 14.83 -21.24
CA LEU A 298 10.99 14.82 -22.11
C LEU A 298 11.03 13.61 -23.06
N SER A 299 10.28 12.54 -22.75
CA SER A 299 10.14 11.37 -23.62
C SER A 299 9.18 11.62 -24.80
N PHE A 300 8.41 12.72 -24.78
CA PHE A 300 7.67 13.17 -25.95
C PHE A 300 8.56 14.06 -26.81
N ASP A 301 8.56 13.84 -28.12
CA ASP A 301 9.20 14.76 -29.07
C ASP A 301 8.28 15.97 -29.37
N ASP A 302 7.97 16.73 -28.31
CA ASP A 302 7.11 17.91 -28.35
C ASP A 302 7.75 19.04 -27.54
N GLU A 303 8.12 20.13 -28.23
CA GLU A 303 8.74 21.31 -27.64
C GLU A 303 7.88 21.91 -26.53
N LYS A 304 6.54 21.84 -26.66
CA LYS A 304 5.63 22.31 -25.61
C LYS A 304 5.79 21.49 -24.34
N GLN A 305 5.98 20.17 -24.42
CA GLN A 305 6.26 19.35 -23.24
C GLN A 305 7.61 19.70 -22.62
N ARG A 306 8.64 19.98 -23.43
CA ARG A 306 9.96 20.39 -22.94
C ARG A 306 9.90 21.71 -22.17
N LEU A 307 9.16 22.70 -22.68
CA LEU A 307 8.93 23.97 -21.98
C LEU A 307 8.17 23.78 -20.67
N LEU A 308 7.12 22.94 -20.65
CA LEU A 308 6.39 22.62 -19.43
C LEU A 308 7.26 21.88 -18.40
N ALA A 309 8.09 20.93 -18.84
CA ALA A 309 9.05 20.24 -17.99
C ALA A 309 10.04 21.22 -17.36
N SER A 310 10.56 22.17 -18.14
CA SER A 310 11.43 23.24 -17.63
C SER A 310 10.73 24.08 -16.56
N SER A 311 9.48 24.50 -16.81
CA SER A 311 8.69 25.26 -15.84
C SER A 311 8.47 24.48 -14.54
N LEU A 312 8.19 23.19 -14.62
CA LEU A 312 7.98 22.34 -13.45
C LEU A 312 9.24 22.21 -12.59
N VAL A 313 10.42 22.10 -13.22
CA VAL A 313 11.69 22.04 -12.50
C VAL A 313 11.96 23.37 -11.77
N THR A 314 11.72 24.51 -12.43
CA THR A 314 11.84 25.83 -11.79
C THR A 314 10.89 25.99 -10.61
N SER A 315 9.62 25.58 -10.74
CA SER A 315 8.67 25.61 -9.63
C SER A 315 9.11 24.72 -8.46
N LEU A 316 9.60 23.51 -8.75
CA LEU A 316 10.09 22.60 -7.71
C LEU A 316 11.30 23.18 -6.96
N ASP A 317 12.20 23.87 -7.66
CA ASP A 317 13.36 24.56 -7.09
C ASP A 317 12.94 25.64 -6.10
N HIS A 318 11.98 26.49 -6.49
CA HIS A 318 11.41 27.52 -5.63
C HIS A 318 10.68 26.94 -4.41
N GLU A 319 9.87 25.90 -4.60
CA GLU A 319 9.08 25.28 -3.52
C GLU A 319 9.95 24.56 -2.49
N CYS A 320 11.02 23.90 -2.93
CA CYS A 320 11.90 23.17 -2.02
C CYS A 320 12.86 24.11 -1.28
N GLY A 321 13.12 25.32 -1.78
CA GLY A 321 14.00 26.30 -1.14
C GLY A 321 15.46 25.83 -1.05
N VAL A 322 15.81 24.78 -1.79
CA VAL A 322 17.15 24.18 -1.81
C VAL A 322 17.65 24.24 -3.24
N GLY A 323 18.10 25.43 -3.67
CA GLY A 323 18.75 25.65 -4.98
C GLY A 323 19.92 24.71 -5.28
N ASN A 324 20.47 24.08 -4.24
CA ASN A 324 21.55 23.10 -4.31
C ASN A 324 21.08 21.66 -4.03
N CYS A 325 19.78 21.38 -4.09
CA CYS A 325 19.29 20.02 -3.97
C CYS A 325 19.74 19.28 -5.21
N MET A 326 20.62 18.32 -4.99
CA MET A 326 21.27 17.61 -6.07
C MET A 326 20.32 16.96 -7.07
N LEU A 327 19.15 16.51 -6.59
CA LEU A 327 18.12 15.92 -7.43
C LEU A 327 17.50 16.95 -8.39
N ILE A 328 17.41 18.22 -7.97
CA ILE A 328 16.87 19.31 -8.79
C ILE A 328 17.92 19.73 -9.83
N LEU A 329 19.20 19.84 -9.46
CA LEU A 329 20.28 20.09 -10.41
C LEU A 329 20.33 19.02 -11.50
N LYS A 330 20.25 17.73 -11.12
CA LYS A 330 20.16 16.64 -12.08
C LYS A 330 18.97 16.77 -13.03
N LEU A 331 17.80 17.18 -12.54
CA LEU A 331 16.63 17.40 -13.39
C LEU A 331 16.81 18.54 -14.38
N ARG A 332 17.45 19.64 -13.96
CA ARG A 332 17.78 20.76 -14.85
C ARG A 332 18.71 20.30 -15.98
N PHE A 333 19.70 19.47 -15.66
CA PHE A 333 20.55 18.83 -16.68
C PHE A 333 19.75 17.96 -17.65
N GLU A 334 18.89 17.08 -17.14
CA GLU A 334 18.05 16.21 -17.98
C GLU A 334 17.19 17.06 -18.95
N VAL A 335 16.63 18.18 -18.49
CA VAL A 335 15.86 19.12 -19.34
C VAL A 335 16.76 19.85 -20.35
N CYS A 336 17.91 20.37 -19.92
CA CYS A 336 18.83 21.13 -20.77
C CYS A 336 19.35 20.27 -21.94
N VAL A 337 19.78 19.03 -21.65
CA VAL A 337 20.28 18.08 -22.66
C VAL A 337 19.18 17.62 -23.62
N ALA A 338 17.93 17.57 -23.17
CA ALA A 338 16.79 17.20 -24.02
C ALA A 338 16.38 18.29 -25.02
N ARG A 339 16.85 19.54 -24.88
CA ARG A 339 16.61 20.62 -25.85
C ARG A 339 17.50 20.43 -27.09
N LYS A 340 16.94 20.75 -28.26
CA LYS A 340 17.64 20.68 -29.55
C LYS A 340 17.49 22.00 -30.30
N PRO A 341 18.58 22.79 -30.48
CA PRO A 341 19.94 22.56 -29.99
C PRO A 341 20.06 22.71 -28.47
N VAL A 342 21.12 22.12 -27.90
CA VAL A 342 21.45 22.29 -26.47
C VAL A 342 21.97 23.72 -26.25
N ASP A 343 21.47 24.38 -25.21
CA ASP A 343 21.97 25.68 -24.76
C ASP A 343 23.24 25.47 -23.94
N LEU A 344 24.40 25.76 -24.54
CA LEU A 344 25.71 25.54 -23.93
C LEU A 344 25.98 26.47 -22.74
N ASP A 345 25.40 27.68 -22.73
CA ASP A 345 25.58 28.64 -21.64
C ASP A 345 24.80 28.17 -20.40
N GLU A 346 23.56 27.71 -20.60
CA GLU A 346 22.76 27.11 -19.52
C GLU A 346 23.43 25.82 -19.00
N PHE A 347 23.94 24.97 -19.89
CA PHE A 347 24.64 23.75 -19.54
C PHE A 347 25.89 24.02 -18.69
N GLN A 348 26.71 24.99 -19.10
CA GLN A 348 27.92 25.38 -18.37
C GLN A 348 27.56 25.96 -16.98
N GLY A 349 26.55 26.82 -16.90
CA GLY A 349 26.09 27.37 -15.63
C GLY A 349 25.60 26.30 -14.64
N LEU A 350 24.96 25.23 -15.14
CA LEU A 350 24.55 24.09 -14.32
C LEU A 350 25.76 23.27 -13.83
N LEU A 351 26.81 23.12 -14.64
CA LEU A 351 28.04 22.41 -14.25
C LEU A 351 28.78 23.15 -13.13
N ASP A 352 28.86 24.47 -13.24
CA ASP A 352 29.46 25.31 -12.21
C ASP A 352 28.70 25.17 -10.88
N GLN A 353 27.36 25.17 -10.92
CA GLN A 353 26.53 24.96 -9.73
C GLN A 353 26.75 23.58 -9.08
N VAL A 354 26.86 22.50 -9.86
CA VAL A 354 27.16 21.15 -9.31
C VAL A 354 28.55 21.09 -8.69
N THR A 355 29.54 21.72 -9.33
CA THR A 355 30.91 21.77 -8.83
C THR A 355 30.99 22.50 -7.48
N VAL A 356 30.23 23.58 -7.32
CA VAL A 356 30.13 24.33 -6.06
C VAL A 356 29.31 23.57 -5.00
N ALA A 357 28.25 22.87 -5.41
CA ALA A 357 27.35 22.16 -4.50
C ALA A 357 27.91 20.83 -3.96
N THR A 358 29.00 20.29 -4.52
CA THR A 358 29.56 19.00 -4.13
C THR A 358 31.01 19.11 -3.68
N ASN A 359 31.35 18.50 -2.54
CA ASN A 359 32.70 17.96 -2.38
C ASN A 359 32.80 16.79 -3.36
N VAL A 360 33.26 17.07 -4.59
CA VAL A 360 33.38 16.07 -5.66
C VAL A 360 34.28 14.94 -5.15
N SER A 361 33.68 13.78 -4.90
CA SER A 361 34.37 12.51 -4.66
C SER A 361 34.08 11.60 -5.86
N ASP A 362 34.92 10.60 -6.09
CA ASP A 362 34.71 9.62 -7.17
C ASP A 362 33.30 8.99 -7.12
N HIS A 363 32.77 8.78 -5.90
CA HIS A 363 31.43 8.24 -5.73
C HIS A 363 30.34 9.22 -6.18
N THR A 364 30.47 10.50 -5.85
CA THR A 364 29.54 11.54 -6.30
C THR A 364 29.62 11.69 -7.82
N PHE A 365 30.82 11.72 -8.40
CA PHE A 365 31.04 11.84 -9.84
C PHE A 365 30.37 10.70 -10.65
N VAL A 366 30.58 9.44 -10.25
CA VAL A 366 29.95 8.27 -10.91
C VAL A 366 28.43 8.32 -10.79
N MET A 367 27.89 8.73 -9.64
CA MET A 367 26.45 8.93 -9.47
C MET A 367 25.88 9.98 -10.45
N TYR A 368 26.63 11.03 -10.79
CA TYR A 368 26.18 12.09 -11.71
C TYR A 368 26.33 11.72 -13.17
N PHE A 369 27.57 11.46 -13.60
CA PHE A 369 27.90 11.42 -15.02
C PHE A 369 27.64 10.06 -15.66
N CYS A 370 27.77 8.96 -14.90
CA CYS A 370 27.46 7.63 -15.45
C CYS A 370 25.96 7.31 -15.49
N SER A 371 25.11 8.09 -14.79
CA SER A 371 23.65 7.93 -14.84
C SER A 371 22.96 8.79 -15.90
N LEU A 372 23.68 9.77 -16.47
CA LEU A 372 23.33 10.44 -17.71
C LEU A 372 23.79 9.52 -18.85
N LYS A 373 22.91 8.64 -19.33
CA LYS A 373 23.14 7.98 -20.62
C LYS A 373 23.04 9.06 -21.70
N LEU A 374 24.16 9.74 -21.96
CA LEU A 374 24.38 10.44 -23.22
C LEU A 374 24.54 9.32 -24.25
N GLU A 375 23.43 8.89 -24.85
CA GLU A 375 23.49 8.08 -26.06
C GLU A 375 24.05 8.98 -27.17
N GLU A 376 25.17 8.53 -27.77
CA GLU A 376 25.79 9.15 -28.95
C GLU A 376 24.84 9.22 -30.15
#